data_AF-A0A1G8ACA0-F1
#
_entry.id   AF-A0A1G8ACA0-F1
#
_cell.length_a   1.000
_cell.length_b   1.000
_cell.length_c   1.000
_cell.angle_alpha   90.00
_cell.angle_beta   90.00
_cell.angle_gamma   90.00
#
_symmetry.space_group_name_H-M   'P 1'
#
loop_
_entity.id
_entity.type
_entity.pdbx_description
1 polymer ?
#
loop_
_entity_poly.entity_id
_entity_poly.type
_entity_poly.pdbx_seq_one_letter_code
_entity_poly.pdbx_strand_id
1 'polypeptide(L)'
;MNSGLVVSAVDPKDLFAQIGIPRGTLILSINGGQINSVGDMIAALNSASNGIARFECLSPEGSRIVFNLSMGHNTNAMLNKIQHQEMAACDLK
;
A
#
# COMPACT_ATOMS: atom_id res chain seq x y z
N MET A 1 7.23 9.11 -16.02
CA MET A 1 7.85 8.77 -14.72
C MET A 1 6.76 8.10 -13.91
N ASN A 2 6.76 6.77 -13.90
CA ASN A 2 5.79 5.99 -13.15
C ASN A 2 6.49 5.56 -11.87
N SER A 3 6.59 6.45 -10.89
CA SER A 3 7.21 6.09 -9.61
C SER A 3 6.17 5.46 -8.69
N GLY A 4 6.60 4.55 -7.82
CA GLY A 4 5.73 3.76 -6.95
C GLY A 4 6.48 3.28 -5.70
N LEU A 5 5.77 2.69 -4.74
CA LEU A 5 6.39 2.04 -3.58
C LEU A 5 6.47 0.54 -3.81
N VAL A 6 7.68 0.00 -3.95
CA VAL A 6 7.87 -1.44 -3.92
C VAL A 6 7.97 -1.92 -2.47
N VAL A 7 7.21 -2.96 -2.18
CA VAL A 7 7.26 -3.63 -0.88
C VAL A 7 8.53 -4.46 -0.84
N SER A 8 9.56 -3.97 -0.13
CA SER A 8 10.89 -4.60 -0.11
C SER A 8 10.88 -5.84 0.80
N ALA A 9 10.27 -5.69 1.97
CA ALA A 9 10.01 -6.79 2.88
C ALA A 9 8.57 -6.70 3.41
N VAL A 10 8.01 -7.86 3.74
CA VAL A 10 6.71 -7.97 4.39
C VAL A 10 6.89 -8.81 5.63
N ASP A 11 6.66 -8.21 6.79
CA ASP A 11 6.60 -8.97 8.03
C ASP A 11 5.28 -9.75 8.14
N PRO A 12 5.31 -11.04 8.53
CA PRO A 12 4.10 -11.86 8.67
C PRO A 12 3.15 -11.34 9.76
N LYS A 13 3.64 -10.54 10.70
CA LYS A 13 2.86 -9.92 11.78
C LYS A 13 2.15 -8.64 11.35
N ASP A 14 2.36 -8.27 10.10
CA ASP A 14 2.15 -6.92 9.62
C ASP A 14 1.02 -6.91 8.60
N LEU A 15 0.57 -5.73 8.22
CA LEU A 15 -0.72 -5.61 7.54
C LEU A 15 -0.70 -6.25 6.16
N PHE A 16 0.40 -6.07 5.42
CA PHE A 16 0.57 -6.60 4.07
C PHE A 16 0.55 -8.12 4.03
N ALA A 17 1.13 -8.81 5.02
CA ALA A 17 1.03 -10.26 5.11
C ALA A 17 -0.39 -10.73 5.41
N GLN A 18 -1.10 -10.04 6.31
CA GLN A 18 -2.47 -10.40 6.69
C GLN A 18 -3.45 -10.25 5.54
N ILE A 19 -3.20 -9.30 4.64
CA ILE A 19 -4.02 -9.09 3.43
C ILE A 19 -3.50 -9.84 2.21
N GLY A 20 -2.41 -10.59 2.35
CA GLY A 20 -1.86 -11.44 1.28
C GLY A 20 -1.06 -10.70 0.21
N ILE A 21 -0.49 -9.52 0.51
CA ILE A 21 0.48 -8.88 -0.37
C ILE A 21 1.86 -9.54 -0.16
N PRO A 22 2.44 -10.14 -1.21
CA PRO A 22 3.81 -10.63 -1.16
C PRO A 22 4.82 -9.48 -1.31
N ARG A 23 6.03 -9.69 -0.80
CA ARG A 23 7.20 -8.86 -1.11
C ARG A 23 7.42 -8.78 -2.62
N GLY A 24 7.92 -7.66 -3.11
CA GLY A 24 8.09 -7.37 -4.54
C GLY A 24 6.83 -6.81 -5.21
N THR A 25 5.73 -6.67 -4.48
CA THR A 25 4.54 -5.97 -4.98
C THR A 25 4.82 -4.47 -5.04
N LEU A 26 4.49 -3.85 -6.16
CA LEU A 26 4.65 -2.42 -6.41
C LEU A 26 3.30 -1.71 -6.21
N ILE A 27 3.20 -0.88 -5.20
CA ILE A 27 2.04 -0.02 -4.97
C ILE A 27 2.12 1.16 -5.95
N LEU A 28 1.08 1.31 -6.76
CA LEU A 28 0.98 2.38 -7.76
C LEU A 28 0.12 3.51 -7.23
N SER A 29 -1.07 3.17 -6.74
CA SER A 29 -2.08 4.14 -6.34
C SER A 29 -2.96 3.62 -5.21
N ILE A 30 -3.48 4.51 -4.36
CA ILE A 30 -4.51 4.21 -3.37
C ILE A 30 -5.64 5.20 -3.53
N ASN A 31 -6.86 4.67 -3.70
CA ASN A 31 -8.08 5.45 -3.89
C ASN A 31 -7.99 6.43 -5.07
N GLY A 32 -7.20 6.08 -6.09
CA GLY A 32 -6.89 6.94 -7.23
C GLY A 32 -5.77 7.97 -7.00
N GLY A 33 -5.28 8.13 -5.76
CA GLY A 33 -4.10 8.93 -5.43
C GLY A 33 -2.81 8.17 -5.74
N GLN A 34 -1.86 8.81 -6.41
CA GLN A 34 -0.62 8.17 -6.85
C GLN A 34 0.40 8.09 -5.72
N ILE A 35 0.76 6.86 -5.31
CA ILE A 35 1.62 6.65 -4.15
C ILE A 35 3.07 6.54 -4.59
N ASN A 36 3.82 7.61 -4.37
CA ASN A 36 5.26 7.65 -4.66
C ASN A 36 6.13 7.56 -3.39
N SER A 37 5.52 7.67 -2.20
CA SER A 37 6.22 7.72 -0.92
C SER A 37 5.29 7.32 0.22
N VAL A 38 5.85 6.85 1.33
CA VAL A 38 5.07 6.41 2.51
C VAL A 38 4.15 7.53 3.00
N GLY A 39 4.60 8.78 2.96
CA GLY A 39 3.78 9.95 3.31
C GLY A 39 2.53 10.11 2.43
N ASP A 40 2.64 9.86 1.13
CA ASP A 40 1.50 9.89 0.21
C ASP A 40 0.52 8.77 0.53
N MET A 41 1.05 7.59 0.87
CA MET A 41 0.25 6.45 1.30
C MET A 41 -0.56 6.76 2.57
N ILE A 42 0.08 7.38 3.57
CA ILE A 42 -0.59 7.84 4.81
C ILE A 42 -1.66 8.87 4.48
N ALA A 43 -1.39 9.82 3.58
CA ALA A 43 -2.33 10.87 3.19
C ALA A 43 -3.55 10.29 2.45
N ALA A 44 -3.33 9.34 1.53
CA ALA A 44 -4.39 8.64 0.80
C ALA A 44 -5.26 7.79 1.74
N LEU A 45 -4.65 7.13 2.73
CA LEU A 45 -5.36 6.39 3.77
C LEU A 45 -6.13 7.30 4.73
N ASN A 46 -5.57 8.46 5.09
CA ASN A 46 -6.30 9.48 5.87
C ASN A 46 -7.46 10.08 5.07
N SER A 47 -7.30 10.24 3.75
CA SER A 47 -8.36 10.74 2.87
C SER A 47 -9.47 9.72 2.59
N ALA A 48 -9.27 8.45 2.97
CA ALA A 48 -10.28 7.41 2.81
C ALA A 48 -11.37 7.50 3.89
N SER A 49 -12.16 8.58 3.85
CA SER A 49 -13.25 8.89 4.79
C SER A 49 -14.37 7.84 4.82
N ASN A 50 -14.49 7.03 3.76
CA ASN A 50 -15.54 6.02 3.64
C ASN A 50 -15.20 4.70 4.36
N GLY A 51 -14.06 4.64 5.06
CA GLY A 51 -13.58 3.42 5.72
C GLY A 51 -13.19 2.32 4.73
N ILE A 52 -13.05 2.63 3.44
CA ILE A 52 -12.63 1.68 2.40
C ILE A 52 -11.48 2.31 1.62
N ALA A 53 -10.31 1.66 1.64
CA ALA A 53 -9.15 2.02 0.84
C ALA A 53 -9.01 1.05 -0.32
N ARG A 54 -9.04 1.56 -1.55
CA ARG A 54 -8.77 0.76 -2.75
C ARG A 54 -7.29 0.86 -3.07
N PHE A 55 -6.57 -0.24 -2.96
CA PHE A 55 -5.17 -0.31 -3.33
C PHE A 55 -5.05 -0.84 -4.75
N GLU A 56 -4.22 -0.17 -5.54
CA GLU A 56 -3.86 -0.57 -6.89
C GLU A 56 -2.36 -0.86 -6.91
N CYS A 57 -2.04 -2.13 -7.10
CA CYS A 57 -0.68 -2.63 -7.02
C CYS A 57 -0.34 -3.46 -8.26
N LEU A 58 0.94 -3.60 -8.53
CA LEU A 58 1.53 -4.45 -9.54
C LEU A 58 2.24 -5.59 -8.81
N SER A 59 1.79 -6.82 -9.05
CA SER A 59 2.52 -8.00 -8.59
C SER A 59 3.92 -8.07 -9.20
N PRO A 60 4.87 -8.76 -8.57
CA PRO A 60 6.22 -8.91 -9.11
C PRO A 60 6.24 -9.62 -10.48
N GLU A 61 5.20 -10.39 -10.81
CA GLU A 61 4.99 -10.99 -12.14
C GLU A 61 4.42 -10.02 -13.19
N GLY A 62 4.14 -8.77 -12.83
CA GLY A 62 3.63 -7.74 -13.75
C GLY A 62 2.10 -7.69 -13.89
N SER A 63 1.36 -8.45 -13.09
CA SER A 63 -0.11 -8.41 -13.09
C SER A 63 -0.63 -7.31 -12.16
N ARG A 64 -1.59 -6.50 -12.63
CA ARG A 64 -2.24 -5.51 -11.76
C ARG A 64 -3.22 -6.20 -10.81
N ILE A 65 -2.97 -6.04 -9.52
CA ILE A 65 -3.82 -6.52 -8.43
C ILE A 65 -4.50 -5.30 -7.82
N VAL A 66 -5.82 -5.33 -7.76
CA VAL A 66 -6.63 -4.32 -7.07
C VAL A 66 -7.35 -5.00 -5.94
N PHE A 67 -7.19 -4.49 -4.73
CA PHE A 67 -7.94 -4.98 -3.58
C PHE A 67 -8.51 -3.80 -2.79
N ASN A 68 -9.69 -4.04 -2.22
CA ASN A 68 -10.36 -3.09 -1.35
C ASN A 68 -10.14 -3.54 0.09
N LEU A 69 -9.76 -2.60 0.93
CA LEU A 69 -9.48 -2.84 2.33
C LEU A 69 -10.46 -2.02 3.15
N SER A 70 -11.38 -2.72 3.82
CA SER A 70 -12.36 -2.11 4.71
C SER A 70 -11.71 -1.86 6.07
N MET A 71 -11.42 -0.61 6.36
CA MET A 71 -10.84 -0.10 7.60
C MET A 71 -11.97 0.09 8.61
N GLY A 72 -12.36 -0.98 9.29
CA GLY A 72 -13.33 -0.91 10.39
C GLY A 72 -12.79 -0.03 11.52
N HIS A 73 -13.35 1.17 11.67
CA HIS A 73 -13.26 2.15 12.77
C HIS A 73 -11.89 2.49 13.42
N ASN A 74 -10.74 1.91 13.02
CA ASN A 74 -9.44 2.23 13.64
C ASN A 74 -8.28 2.35 12.63
N THR A 75 -8.33 3.40 11.82
CA THR A 75 -7.31 3.76 10.81
C THR A 75 -5.92 3.99 11.43
N ASN A 76 -5.85 4.50 12.66
CA ASN A 76 -4.58 4.77 13.35
C ASN A 76 -3.76 3.50 13.63
N ALA A 77 -4.40 2.41 14.04
CA ALA A 77 -3.71 1.14 14.28
C ALA A 77 -3.11 0.56 12.99
N MET A 78 -3.79 0.76 11.87
CA MET A 78 -3.35 0.31 10.55
C MET A 78 -2.19 1.16 10.02
N LEU A 79 -2.30 2.49 10.14
CA LEU A 79 -1.23 3.43 9.78
C LEU A 79 0.06 3.15 10.54
N ASN A 80 -0.05 2.85 11.84
CA ASN A 80 1.12 2.53 12.68
C ASN A 80 1.83 1.24 12.25
N LYS A 81 1.08 0.21 11.82
CA LYS A 81 1.65 -1.03 11.26
C LYS A 81 2.35 -0.76 9.93
N ILE A 82 1.72 0.04 9.09
CA ILE A 82 2.29 0.48 7.81
C ILE A 82 3.59 1.28 8.00
N GLN A 83 3.73 2.09 9.06
CA GLN A 83 4.97 2.84 9.32
C GLN A 83 6.18 1.92 9.59
N HIS A 84 5.95 0.70 10.08
CA HIS A 84 7.02 -0.27 10.34
C HIS A 84 7.39 -1.12 9.12
N GLN A 85 6.68 -0.95 8.00
CA GLN A 85 6.93 -1.72 6.78
C GLN A 85 8.11 -1.18 5.99
N GLU A 86 9.00 -2.08 5.59
CA GLU A 86 10.12 -1.77 4.73
C GLU A 86 9.65 -1.63 3.27
N MET A 87 9.40 -0.39 2.87
CA MET A 87 9.05 -0.02 1.50
C MET A 87 10.19 0.76 0.86
N ALA A 88 10.54 0.41 -0.37
CA ALA A 88 11.49 1.15 -1.18
C ALA A 88 10.74 1.94 -2.26
N ALA A 89 11.14 3.19 -2.50
CA ALA A 89 10.67 3.92 -3.67
C ALA A 89 11.27 3.28 -4.92
N CYS A 90 10.43 2.83 -5.84
CA CYS A 90 10.83 2.25 -7.11
C CYS A 90 10.38 3.17 -8.23
N ASP A 91 11.32 3.59 -9.08
CA ASP A 91 11.03 4.34 -10.29
C ASP A 91 10.86 3.35 -11.46
N LEU A 92 9.63 3.23 -11.98
CA LEU A 92 9.36 2.41 -13.15
C LEU A 92 9.81 3.21 -14.39
N LYS A 93 10.97 2.80 -14.93
CA LYS A 93 11.62 3.40 -16.10
C LYS A 93 11.06 2.87 -17.42
#